data_AF-A0A4V2B001-F1
#
_entry.id   AF-A0A4V2B001-F1
#
_cell.length_a   1.000
_cell.length_b   1.000
_cell.length_c   1.000
_cell.angle_alpha   90.00
_cell.angle_beta   90.00
_cell.angle_gamma   90.00
#
_symmetry.space_group_name_H-M   'P 1'
#
loop_
_entity.id
_entity.type
_entity.pdbx_description
1 polymer ?
#
loop_
_entity_poly.entity_id
_entity_poly.type
_entity_poly.pdbx_seq_one_letter_code
_entity_poly.pdbx_strand_id
1 'polypeptide(L)' 'MTPAYSSVLARYNRWMNDKLYAVSASLTNEERTLDRGAFFGSVHRTFNHLL' A
#
# COMPACT_ATOMS: atom_id res chain seq x y z
N MET A 1 9.20 -21.11 9.31
CA MET A 1 9.06 -20.35 8.04
C MET A 1 10.13 -20.86 7.08
N THR A 2 9.77 -21.41 5.92
CA THR A 2 10.76 -21.96 4.96
C THR A 2 11.17 -20.88 3.94
N PRO A 3 12.35 -21.00 3.31
CA PRO A 3 12.76 -20.07 2.24
C PRO A 3 11.72 -19.97 1.12
N ALA A 4 11.16 -21.11 0.68
CA ALA A 4 10.14 -21.16 -0.36
C ALA A 4 8.86 -20.37 0.02
N TYR A 5 8.40 -20.50 1.27
CA TYR A 5 7.25 -19.73 1.77
C TYR A 5 7.53 -18.23 1.76
N SER A 6 8.69 -17.80 2.26
CA SER A 6 9.10 -16.40 2.23
C SER A 6 9.19 -15.84 0.80
N SER A 7 9.69 -16.63 -0.16
CA SER A 7 9.73 -16.23 -1.57
C SER A 7 8.34 -16.03 -2.18
N VAL A 8 7.36 -16.87 -1.81
CA VAL A 8 5.96 -16.70 -2.25
C VAL A 8 5.38 -15.40 -1.68
N LEU A 9 5.57 -15.15 -0.38
CA LEU A 9 5.07 -13.92 0.25
C LEU A 9 5.74 -12.67 -0.33
N ALA A 10 7.05 -12.70 -0.60
CA ALA A 10 7.75 -11.58 -1.20
C ALA A 10 7.22 -11.26 -2.61
N ARG A 11 6.99 -12.29 -3.44
CA ARG A 11 6.37 -12.12 -4.77
C ARG A 11 4.96 -11.55 -4.68
N TYR A 12 4.17 -12.04 -3.73
CA TYR A 12 2.83 -11.53 -3.49
C TYR A 12 2.84 -10.07 -3.03
N ASN A 13 3.72 -9.72 -2.08
CA ASN A 13 3.85 -8.36 -1.59
C ASN A 13 4.23 -7.39 -2.72
N ARG A 14 5.18 -7.77 -3.58
CA ARG A 14 5.53 -6.98 -4.76
C ARG A 14 4.33 -6.78 -5.70
N TRP A 15 3.63 -7.86 -6.04
CA TRP A 15 2.46 -7.80 -6.92
C TRP A 15 1.33 -6.91 -6.37
N MET A 16 1.08 -6.98 -5.06
CA MET A 16 0.09 -6.13 -4.42
C MET A 16 0.54 -4.68 -4.31
N ASN A 17 1.82 -4.42 -4.03
CA ASN A 17 2.35 -3.05 -4.03
C ASN A 17 2.19 -2.40 -5.40
N ASP A 18 2.49 -3.12 -6.50
CA ASP A 18 2.32 -2.59 -7.86
C ASP A 18 0.86 -2.14 -8.12
N LYS A 19 -0.12 -2.93 -7.67
CA LYS A 19 -1.55 -2.58 -7.77
C LYS A 19 -1.91 -1.37 -6.91
N LEU A 20 -1.44 -1.34 -5.66
CA LEU A 20 -1.72 -0.26 -4.72
C LEU A 20 -1.14 1.06 -5.22
N TYR A 21 0.07 1.05 -5.76
CA TYR A 21 0.67 2.22 -6.38
C TYR A 21 -0.10 2.68 -7.61
N ALA A 22 -0.47 1.76 -8.51
CA ALA A 22 -1.21 2.10 -9.72
C ALA A 22 -2.54 2.82 -9.43
N VAL A 23 -3.32 2.31 -8.46
CA VAL A 23 -4.58 2.96 -8.06
C VAL A 23 -4.33 4.26 -7.30
N SER A 24 -3.32 4.31 -6.43
CA SER A 24 -3.04 5.53 -5.67
C SER A 24 -2.48 6.66 -6.54
N ALA A 25 -1.84 6.33 -7.67
CA ALA A 25 -1.37 7.30 -8.64
C ALA A 25 -2.51 8.02 -9.39
N SER A 26 -3.73 7.47 -9.39
CA SER A 26 -4.89 8.14 -9.99
C SER A 26 -5.56 9.14 -9.05
N LEU A 27 -5.15 9.21 -7.78
CA LEU A 27 -5.72 10.14 -6.79
C LEU A 27 -5.04 11.51 -6.91
N THR A 28 -5.81 12.58 -6.75
CA THR A 28 -5.22 13.92 -6.53
C THR A 28 -4.53 14.00 -5.17
N ASN A 29 -3.76 15.06 -4.94
CA ASN A 29 -3.13 15.27 -3.63
C ASN A 29 -4.15 15.45 -2.50
N GLU A 30 -5.24 16.17 -2.78
CA GLU A 30 -6.35 16.40 -1.87
C GLU A 30 -7.02 15.06 -1.55
N GLU A 31 -7.33 14.26 -2.58
CA GLU A 31 -7.91 12.94 -2.39
C GLU A 31 -6.97 12.03 -1.63
N ARG A 32 -5.67 12.03 -1.89
CA ARG A 32 -4.71 11.13 -1.21
C ARG A 32 -4.56 11.46 0.28
N THR A 33 -4.67 12.73 0.64
CA THR A 33 -4.51 13.22 2.02
C THR A 33 -5.81 13.25 2.81
N LEU A 34 -6.96 13.20 2.14
CA LEU A 34 -8.29 13.18 2.75
C LEU A 34 -8.44 12.05 3.79
N ASP A 35 -8.93 12.41 4.96
CA ASP A 35 -9.30 11.46 6.01
C ASP A 35 -10.52 10.63 5.58
N ARG A 36 -10.35 9.31 5.61
CA ARG A 36 -11.37 8.31 5.25
C ARG A 36 -11.69 7.36 6.40
N GLY A 37 -11.25 7.67 7.63
CA GLY A 37 -11.47 6.80 8.78
C GLY A 37 -10.70 5.47 8.71
N ALA A 38 -9.63 5.42 7.92
CA ALA A 38 -8.68 4.30 7.97
C ALA A 38 -7.94 4.29 9.31
N PHE A 39 -7.22 3.22 9.65
CA PHE A 39 -6.44 3.17 10.90
C PHE A 39 -5.43 4.33 11.00
N PHE A 40 -4.75 4.66 9.90
CA PHE A 40 -3.89 5.85 9.80
C PHE A 40 -4.65 7.08 9.24
N GLY A 41 -5.99 7.04 9.24
CA GLY A 41 -6.91 8.05 8.75
C GLY A 41 -6.95 8.25 7.23
N SER A 42 -5.81 8.46 6.55
CA SER A 42 -5.77 8.69 5.10
C SER A 42 -4.92 7.68 4.34
N VAL A 43 -5.10 7.62 3.01
CA VAL A 43 -4.28 6.78 2.11
C VAL A 43 -2.82 7.22 2.18
N HIS A 44 -2.57 8.54 2.19
CA HIS A 44 -1.22 9.10 2.34
C HIS A 44 -0.52 8.63 3.62
N ARG A 45 -1.17 8.77 4.78
CA ARG A 45 -0.58 8.37 6.07
C ARG A 45 -0.39 6.86 6.16
N THR A 46 -1.29 6.08 5.56
CA THR A 46 -1.14 4.62 5.49
C THR A 46 0.10 4.23 4.69
N PHE A 47 0.36 4.85 3.53
CA PHE A 47 1.57 4.58 2.76
C PHE A 47 2.83 5.08 3.45
N ASN A 48 2.79 6.23 4.13
CA ASN A 48 3.91 6.75 4.92
C ASN A 48 4.31 5.79 6.05
N HIS A 49 3.35 5.05 6.62
CA HIS A 49 3.67 4.02 7.62
C HIS A 49 4.34 2.78 7.03
N LEU A 50 4.05 2.44 5.76
CA LEU A 50 4.53 1.22 5.11
C LEU A 50 5.89 1.38 4.41
N LEU A 51 6.35 2.62 4.19
CA LEU A 51 7.53 2.99 3.38
C LEU A 51 8.51 3.83 4.18
#